data_AF-A0A0P6WZI2-F1
#
_entry.id   AF-A0A0P6WZI2-F1
#
_cell.length_a   1.000
_cell.length_b   1.000
_cell.length_c   1.000
_cell.angle_alpha   90.00
_cell.angle_beta   90.00
_cell.angle_gamma   90.00
#
_symmetry.space_group_name_H-M   'P 1'
#
loop_
_entity.id
_entity.type
_entity.pdbx_description
1 polymer ?
#
loop_
_entity_poly.entity_id
_entity_poly.type
_entity_poly.pdbx_seq_one_letter_code
_entity_poly.pdbx_strand_id
1 'polypeptide(L)'
;MLRLQIKGSEILKMSGEANNHRLALKARVSYPTVDRWINRSQNVQSIDLAALANLLLDGIGLSPDELLARPLGDFFELVEVDQN
;
A
#
# COMPACT_ATOMS: atom_id res chain seq x y z
N MET A 1 -8.76 17.62 -9.82
CA MET A 1 -9.07 17.44 -8.36
C MET A 1 -7.97 16.59 -7.75
N LEU A 2 -7.44 16.94 -6.58
CA LEU A 2 -6.40 16.10 -5.93
C LEU A 2 -7.05 14.93 -5.17
N ARG A 3 -6.46 13.75 -5.28
CA ARG A 3 -6.80 12.59 -4.44
C ARG A 3 -5.57 11.96 -3.82
N LEU A 4 -5.75 11.32 -2.68
CA LEU A 4 -4.73 10.49 -2.06
C LEU A 4 -4.69 9.11 -2.75
N GLN A 5 -3.52 8.70 -3.20
CA GLN A 5 -3.28 7.40 -3.84
C GLN A 5 -2.17 6.66 -3.09
N ILE A 6 -2.30 5.35 -2.95
CA ILE A 6 -1.26 4.52 -2.34
C ILE A 6 -0.06 4.38 -3.28
N LYS A 7 1.15 4.52 -2.75
CA LYS A 7 2.41 4.32 -3.49
C LYS A 7 2.72 2.84 -3.63
N GLY A 8 1.85 2.09 -4.30
CA GLY A 8 1.89 0.63 -4.31
C GLY A 8 3.20 0.04 -4.85
N SER A 9 3.78 0.64 -5.89
CA SER A 9 5.08 0.22 -6.42
C SER A 9 6.24 0.45 -5.44
N GLU A 10 6.19 1.51 -4.63
CA GLU A 10 7.16 1.75 -3.55
C GLU A 10 6.96 0.75 -2.41
N ILE A 11 5.72 0.44 -2.02
CA ILE A 11 5.41 -0.58 -1.00
C ILE A 11 6.02 -1.93 -1.39
N LEU A 12 5.88 -2.37 -2.65
CA LEU A 12 6.48 -3.62 -3.10
C LEU A 12 8.01 -3.59 -2.93
N LYS A 13 8.66 -2.48 -3.35
CA LYS A 13 10.11 -2.30 -3.17
C LYS A 13 10.52 -2.33 -1.70
N MET A 14 9.79 -1.62 -0.83
CA MET A 14 10.04 -1.57 0.61
C MET A 14 9.90 -2.94 1.27
N SER A 15 8.98 -3.78 0.79
CA SER A 15 8.76 -5.11 1.35
C SER A 15 9.91 -6.10 1.11
N GLY A 16 10.77 -5.83 0.12
CA GLY A 16 11.81 -6.76 -0.34
C GLY A 16 11.29 -8.02 -1.04
N GLU A 17 9.98 -8.14 -1.27
CA GLU A 17 9.39 -9.31 -1.91
C GLU A 17 9.51 -9.25 -3.44
N ALA A 18 9.69 -10.41 -4.06
CA ALA A 18 9.89 -10.52 -5.50
C ALA A 18 8.62 -10.21 -6.33
N ASN A 19 7.43 -10.34 -5.74
CA ASN A 19 6.15 -10.12 -6.41
C ASN A 19 4.99 -9.93 -5.44
N ASN A 20 3.85 -9.46 -5.97
CA ASN A 20 2.61 -9.21 -5.24
C ASN A 20 2.06 -10.44 -4.52
N HIS A 21 2.26 -11.65 -5.06
CA HIS A 21 1.74 -12.87 -4.45
C HIS A 21 2.47 -13.19 -3.14
N ARG A 22 3.80 -13.11 -3.13
CA ARG A 22 4.59 -13.29 -1.91
C ARG A 22 4.28 -12.24 -0.86
N LEU A 23 4.14 -10.99 -1.27
CA LEU A 23 3.75 -9.91 -0.37
C LEU A 23 2.37 -10.14 0.23
N ALA A 24 1.39 -10.56 -0.56
CA ALA A 24 0.05 -10.91 -0.07
C ALA A 24 0.07 -12.02 0.98
N LEU A 25 0.85 -13.09 0.74
CA LEU A 25 1.01 -14.18 1.70
C LEU A 25 1.65 -13.70 3.01
N LYS A 26 2.75 -12.94 2.91
CA LYS A 26 3.47 -12.40 4.07
C LYS A 26 2.60 -11.46 4.90
N ALA A 27 1.89 -10.54 4.24
CA ALA A 27 0.98 -9.60 4.87
C ALA A 27 -0.35 -10.23 5.33
N ARG A 28 -0.64 -11.49 4.97
CA ARG A 28 -1.94 -12.12 5.22
C ARG A 28 -3.12 -11.29 4.68
N VAL A 29 -2.89 -10.61 3.57
CA VAL A 29 -3.88 -9.82 2.84
C VAL A 29 -4.22 -10.57 1.55
N SER A 30 -5.47 -10.48 1.10
CA SER A 30 -5.86 -11.15 -0.15
C SER A 30 -5.01 -10.66 -1.33
N TYR A 31 -4.57 -11.58 -2.18
CA TYR A 31 -3.82 -11.23 -3.39
C TYR A 31 -4.56 -10.19 -4.27
N PRO A 32 -5.88 -10.29 -4.51
CA PRO A 32 -6.60 -9.26 -5.25
C PRO A 32 -6.51 -7.85 -4.64
N THR A 33 -6.46 -7.75 -3.30
CA THR A 33 -6.28 -6.47 -2.62
C THR A 33 -4.89 -5.91 -2.88
N VAL A 34 -3.85 -6.72 -2.67
CA VAL A 34 -2.44 -6.31 -2.89
C VAL A 34 -2.19 -5.96 -4.36
N ASP A 35 -2.65 -6.79 -5.30
CA ASP A 35 -2.53 -6.50 -6.73
C ASP A 35 -3.21 -5.19 -7.12
N ARG A 36 -4.42 -4.95 -6.59
CA ARG A 36 -5.14 -3.71 -6.83
C ARG A 36 -4.38 -2.50 -6.29
N TRP A 37 -3.82 -2.59 -5.08
CA TRP A 37 -3.06 -1.49 -4.50
C TRP A 37 -1.74 -1.22 -5.21
N ILE A 38 -1.09 -2.25 -5.75
CA ILE A 38 0.23 -2.13 -6.38
C ILE A 38 0.15 -1.78 -7.86
N ASN A 39 -0.64 -2.54 -8.63
CA ASN A 39 -0.68 -2.43 -10.09
C ASN A 39 -1.85 -1.60 -10.62
N ARG A 40 -2.85 -1.35 -9.77
CA ARG A 40 -4.08 -0.63 -10.14
C ARG A 40 -4.44 0.42 -9.09
N SER A 41 -3.43 1.04 -8.48
CA SER A 41 -3.58 2.02 -7.40
C SER A 41 -4.54 3.14 -7.79
N GLN A 42 -4.56 3.50 -9.07
CA GLN A 42 -5.45 4.50 -9.63
C GLN A 42 -6.95 4.13 -9.58
N ASN A 43 -7.28 2.85 -9.40
CA ASN A 43 -8.66 2.36 -9.29
C ASN A 43 -9.08 2.14 -7.84
N VAL A 44 -8.23 2.47 -6.86
CA VAL A 44 -8.53 2.32 -5.44
C VAL A 44 -9.32 3.54 -4.96
N GLN A 45 -10.60 3.34 -4.66
CA GLN A 45 -11.47 4.39 -4.13
C GLN A 45 -11.46 4.47 -2.60
N SER A 46 -11.21 3.33 -1.94
CA SER A 46 -11.19 3.20 -0.50
C SER A 46 -10.14 2.19 -0.08
N ILE A 47 -9.61 2.37 1.12
CA ILE A 47 -8.62 1.47 1.72
C ILE A 47 -9.18 0.90 3.00
N ASP A 48 -9.09 -0.43 3.11
CA ASP A 48 -9.31 -1.13 4.36
C ASP A 48 -8.08 -0.93 5.25
N LEU A 49 -8.28 -0.23 6.36
CA LEU A 49 -7.20 0.12 7.30
C LEU A 49 -6.60 -1.12 7.98
N ALA A 50 -7.37 -2.18 8.20
CA ALA A 50 -6.85 -3.41 8.80
C ALA A 50 -5.93 -4.14 7.81
N ALA A 51 -6.33 -4.24 6.54
CA ALA A 51 -5.48 -4.78 5.50
C ALA A 51 -4.23 -3.91 5.25
N LEU A 52 -4.37 -2.58 5.35
CA LEU A 52 -3.22 -1.66 5.24
C LEU A 52 -2.25 -1.87 6.41
N ALA A 53 -2.76 -1.95 7.64
CA ALA A 53 -1.94 -2.20 8.82
C ALA A 53 -1.16 -3.53 8.68
N ASN A 54 -1.83 -4.61 8.28
CA ASN A 54 -1.15 -5.89 8.05
C ASN A 54 -0.09 -5.81 6.93
N LEU A 55 -0.37 -5.06 5.86
CA LEU A 55 0.60 -4.86 4.79
C LEU A 55 1.86 -4.12 5.27
N LEU A 56 1.69 -3.09 6.09
CA LEU A 56 2.80 -2.28 6.60
C LEU A 56 3.57 -2.98 7.72
N LEU A 57 2.88 -3.64 8.64
CA LEU A 57 3.48 -4.32 9.77
C LEU A 57 4.09 -5.67 9.36
N ASP A 58 3.28 -6.57 8.81
CA ASP A 58 3.74 -7.93 8.47
C ASP A 58 4.41 -7.96 7.09
N GLY A 59 3.85 -7.27 6.10
CA GLY A 59 4.35 -7.28 4.72
C GLY A 59 5.68 -6.55 4.55
N ILE A 60 5.73 -5.29 4.98
CA ILE A 60 6.97 -4.49 4.96
C ILE A 60 7.90 -4.84 6.13
N GLY A 61 7.34 -5.23 7.27
CA GLY A 61 8.14 -5.55 8.47
C GLY A 61 8.35 -4.35 9.40
N LEU A 62 7.50 -3.33 9.34
CA LEU A 62 7.58 -2.20 10.28
C LEU A 62 7.08 -2.61 11.66
N SER A 63 7.74 -2.13 12.71
CA SER A 63 7.16 -2.15 14.04
C SER A 63 6.02 -1.11 14.15
N PRO A 64 5.08 -1.27 15.10
CA PRO A 64 4.04 -0.28 15.35
C PRO A 64 4.60 1.13 15.61
N ASP A 65 5.69 1.24 16.37
CA ASP A 65 6.30 2.53 16.70
C ASP A 65 6.92 3.19 15.46
N GLU A 66 7.60 2.43 14.60
CA GLU A 66 8.11 2.94 13.33
C GLU A 66 6.99 3.39 12.39
N LEU A 67 5.88 2.64 12.34
CA LEU A 67 4.73 3.00 11.53
C LEU A 67 4.10 4.31 12.00
N LEU A 68 3.95 4.50 13.31
CA LEU A 68 3.38 5.72 13.90
C LEU A 68 4.32 6.93 13.79
N ALA A 69 5.64 6.70 13.76
CA ALA A 69 6.64 7.75 13.60
C ALA A 69 6.81 8.22 12.14
N ARG A 70 6.29 7.46 11.16
CA ARG A 70 6.45 7.78 9.73
C ARG A 70 5.40 8.77 9.23
N PRO A 71 5.78 9.71 8.35
CA PRO A 71 4.82 10.60 7.72
C PRO A 71 3.93 9.82 6.75
N LEU A 72 2.67 10.23 6.63
CA LEU A 72 1.71 9.60 5.71
C LEU A 72 2.21 9.59 4.25
N GLY A 73 2.98 10.62 3.86
CA GLY A 73 3.58 10.76 2.52
C GLY A 73 4.61 9.68 2.14
N ASP A 74 5.07 8.86 3.09
CA ASP A 74 5.90 7.69 2.80
C ASP A 74 5.11 6.59 2.08
N PHE A 75 3.81 6.50 2.36
CA PHE A 75 2.95 5.43 1.84
C PHE A 75 1.94 5.93 0.81
N PHE A 76 1.70 7.24 0.79
CA PHE A 76 0.70 7.88 -0.02
C PHE A 76 1.26 9.05 -0.82
N GLU A 77 0.68 9.28 -1.98
CA GLU A 77 0.96 10.42 -2.85
C GLU A 77 -0.33 11.17 -3.19
N LEU A 78 -0.22 12.48 -3.41
CA LEU A 78 -1.30 13.28 -3.97
C LEU A 78 -1.18 13.23 -5.49
N VAL A 79 -2.20 12.68 -6.15
CA VAL A 79 -2.29 12.65 -7.60
C VAL A 79 -3.39 13.56 -8.08
N GLU A 80 -3.13 14.25 -9.19
CA GLU A 80 -4.13 15.04 -9.88
C GLU A 80 -5.04 14.11 -10.69
N VAL A 81 -6.34 14.24 -10.47
CA VAL A 81 -7.38 13.56 -11.23
C VAL A 81 -7.89 14.56 -12.26
N ASP A 82 -7.53 14.33 -13.52
CA ASP A 82 -8.14 14.98 -14.67
C ASP A 82 -9.58 14.47 -14.79
N GLN A 83 -10.54 15.40 -14.76
CA GLN A 83 -11.92 15.09 -15.07
C GLN A 83 -12.05 14.95 -16.58
N ASN A 84 -11.92 13.72 -17.08
CA ASN A 84 -12.46 13.34 -18.39
C ASN A 84 -13.88 12.79 -18.21
#